data_AF-A0A7Z3C1Y0-F1
#
_entry.id   AF-A0A7Z3C1Y0-F1
#
_cell.length_a   1.000
_cell.length_b   1.000
_cell.length_c   1.000
_cell.angle_alpha   90.00
_cell.angle_beta   90.00
_cell.angle_gamma   90.00
#
_symmetry.space_group_name_H-M   'P 1'
#
loop_
_entity.id
_entity.type
_entity.pdbx_description
1 polymer ?
#
loop_
_entity_poly.entity_id
_entity_poly.type
_entity_poly.pdbx_seq_one_letter_code
_entity_poly.pdbx_strand_id
1 'polypeptide(L)'
;MSVATLGVQGRCAHCQTTLLLKPWQLNAIAINEPFTCAHCEKALELRCPKQIRRFRSLDSLGWLRFSASLTVCTALLVALVMEWIGLLNVTEQLNASLIVVFVYFALMRFVHHRQHMTLTLDAVKAHGE
;
A
#
# COMPACT_ATOMS: atom_id res chain seq x y z
N MET A 1 -11.76 -6.89 -4.98
CA MET A 1 -11.37 -5.62 -5.64
C MET A 1 -9.97 -5.27 -5.18
N SER A 2 -9.01 -5.34 -6.10
CA SER A 2 -7.57 -5.30 -5.85
C SER A 2 -7.12 -3.94 -5.36
N VAL A 3 -6.37 -3.95 -4.26
CA VAL A 3 -5.77 -2.81 -3.57
C VAL A 3 -5.07 -1.91 -4.59
N ALA A 4 -5.55 -0.67 -4.69
CA ALA A 4 -5.00 0.34 -5.56
C ALA A 4 -3.53 0.62 -5.19
N THR A 5 -2.62 0.08 -5.99
CA THR A 5 -1.17 0.31 -5.93
C THR A 5 -0.80 1.63 -6.64
N LEU A 6 -1.53 2.70 -6.34
CA LEU A 6 -1.53 3.97 -7.07
C LEU A 6 -0.25 4.84 -6.94
N GLY A 7 0.89 4.28 -6.55
CA GLY A 7 2.11 5.10 -6.35
C GLY A 7 3.45 4.39 -6.35
N VAL A 8 3.52 3.07 -6.53
CA VAL A 8 4.81 2.37 -6.54
C VAL A 8 5.45 2.56 -7.92
N GLN A 9 6.62 3.20 -7.94
CA GLN A 9 7.39 3.41 -9.15
C GLN A 9 8.51 2.36 -9.22
N GLY A 10 8.79 1.85 -10.41
CA GLY A 10 9.88 0.92 -10.68
C GLY A 10 10.88 1.59 -11.60
N ARG A 11 12.13 1.75 -11.15
CA ARG A 11 13.23 2.21 -11.98
C ARG A 11 13.96 1.01 -12.55
N CYS A 12 14.03 0.91 -13.88
CA CYS A 12 14.83 -0.12 -14.53
C CYS A 12 16.32 0.19 -14.37
N ALA A 13 17.13 -0.77 -13.91
CA ALA A 13 18.58 -0.60 -13.80
C ALA A 13 19.28 -0.46 -15.16
N HIS A 14 18.68 -1.02 -16.23
CA HIS A 14 19.24 -1.01 -17.57
C HIS A 14 18.98 0.29 -18.33
N CYS A 15 17.71 0.72 -18.46
CA CYS A 15 17.37 1.96 -19.17
C CYS A 15 17.22 3.18 -18.25
N GLN A 16 17.32 3.01 -16.93
CA GLN A 16 17.13 4.08 -15.91
C GLN A 16 15.75 4.76 -15.95
N THR A 17 14.84 4.32 -16.80
CA THR A 17 13.48 4.82 -16.90
C THR A 17 12.67 4.41 -15.68
N THR A 18 11.96 5.37 -15.11
CA THR A 18 10.95 5.14 -14.06
C THR A 18 9.61 4.79 -14.71
N LEU A 19 9.08 3.61 -14.39
CA LEU A 19 7.75 3.18 -14.80
C LEU A 19 6.83 3.12 -13.59
N LEU A 20 5.57 3.49 -13.77
CA LEU A 20 4.55 3.27 -12.76
C LEU A 20 4.12 1.80 -12.80
N LEU A 21 4.37 1.07 -11.71
CA LEU A 21 4.12 -0.38 -11.65
C LEU A 21 2.62 -0.66 -11.58
N LYS A 22 2.13 -1.49 -12.50
CA LYS A 22 0.74 -1.98 -12.50
C LYS A 22 0.52 -3.04 -11.41
N PRO A 23 -0.73 -3.25 -10.94
CA PRO A 23 -1.04 -4.23 -9.91
C PRO A 23 -0.52 -5.64 -10.21
N TRP A 24 -0.64 -6.09 -11.47
CA TRP A 24 -0.17 -7.41 -11.88
C TRP A 24 1.38 -7.51 -11.87
N GLN A 25 2.09 -6.42 -12.17
CA GLN A 25 3.57 -6.40 -12.12
C GLN A 25 4.06 -6.45 -10.66
N LEU A 26 3.34 -5.82 -9.74
CA LEU A 26 3.62 -5.92 -8.31
C LEU A 26 3.35 -7.32 -7.78
N ASN A 27 2.31 -7.98 -8.28
CA ASN A 27 2.05 -9.39 -7.99
C ASN A 27 3.17 -10.29 -8.52
N ALA A 28 3.64 -10.06 -9.75
CA ALA A 28 4.79 -10.77 -10.32
C ALA A 28 6.05 -10.62 -9.45
N ILE A 29 6.35 -9.41 -8.96
CA ILE A 29 7.44 -9.17 -8.00
C ILE A 29 7.23 -9.94 -6.68
N ALA A 30 5.99 -10.01 -6.18
CA ALA A 30 5.69 -10.72 -4.93
C ALA A 30 5.94 -12.23 -5.01
N ILE A 31 5.72 -12.82 -6.19
CA ILE A 31 5.93 -14.25 -6.49
C ILE A 31 7.31 -14.52 -7.12
N ASN A 32 8.21 -13.52 -7.17
CA ASN A 32 9.53 -13.59 -7.82
C ASN A 32 9.48 -14.03 -9.30
N GLU A 33 8.46 -13.60 -10.03
CA GLU A 33 8.33 -13.88 -11.45
C GLU A 33 8.84 -12.69 -12.28
N PRO A 34 9.74 -12.93 -13.26
CA PRO A 34 10.28 -11.85 -14.08
C PRO A 34 9.23 -11.30 -15.04
N PHE A 35 9.27 -9.99 -15.28
CA PHE A 35 8.39 -9.33 -16.25
C PHE A 35 9.18 -8.41 -17.17
N THR A 36 8.69 -8.14 -18.38
CA THR A 36 9.42 -7.35 -19.36
C THR A 36 9.26 -5.85 -19.16
N CYS A 37 10.34 -5.10 -19.37
CA CYS A 37 10.28 -3.64 -19.42
C CYS A 37 9.58 -3.17 -20.70
N ALA A 38 8.65 -2.23 -20.61
CA ALA A 38 8.00 -1.66 -21.80
C ALA A 38 8.94 -0.82 -22.69
N HIS A 39 10.11 -0.42 -22.18
CA HIS A 39 11.03 0.45 -22.92
C HIS A 39 12.25 -0.28 -23.48
N CYS A 40 12.83 -1.20 -22.70
CA CYS A 40 14.02 -1.94 -23.13
C CYS A 40 13.75 -3.42 -23.43
N GLU A 41 12.50 -3.88 -23.28
CA GLU A 41 12.04 -5.27 -23.50
C GLU A 41 12.77 -6.37 -22.70
N LYS A 42 13.76 -6.00 -21.88
CA LYS A 42 14.49 -6.93 -21.01
C LYS A 42 13.61 -7.40 -19.86
N ALA A 43 13.78 -8.67 -19.50
CA ALA A 43 13.21 -9.24 -18.29
C ALA A 43 13.79 -8.54 -17.06
N LEU A 44 12.92 -8.04 -16.19
CA LEU A 44 13.20 -7.33 -14.96
C LEU A 44 12.80 -8.19 -13.77
N GLU A 45 13.64 -8.17 -12.75
CA GLU A 45 13.43 -8.85 -11.48
C GLU A 45 13.97 -7.99 -10.33
N LEU A 46 13.33 -8.09 -9.17
CA LEU A 46 13.78 -7.39 -7.97
C LEU A 46 14.82 -8.24 -7.23
N ARG A 47 16.12 -8.09 -7.51
CA ARG A 47 17.18 -8.91 -6.88
C ARG A 47 17.58 -8.45 -5.49
N CYS A 48 17.34 -7.19 -5.13
CA CYS A 48 17.81 -6.64 -3.86
C CYS A 48 16.96 -7.14 -2.66
N PRO A 49 17.49 -7.98 -1.75
CA PRO A 49 16.72 -8.56 -0.65
C PRO A 49 16.21 -7.49 0.34
N LYS A 50 16.93 -6.37 0.45
CA LYS A 50 16.49 -5.21 1.27
C LYS A 50 15.23 -4.56 0.67
N GLN A 51 15.15 -4.44 -0.65
CA GLN A 51 13.98 -3.88 -1.33
C GLN A 51 12.79 -4.85 -1.30
N ILE A 52 13.01 -6.16 -1.44
CA ILE A 52 11.95 -7.18 -1.29
C ILE A 52 11.33 -7.12 0.11
N ARG A 53 12.14 -7.04 1.19
CA ARG A 53 11.61 -6.88 2.55
C ARG A 53 10.78 -5.62 2.71
N ARG A 54 11.25 -4.51 2.14
CA ARG A 54 10.53 -3.23 2.18
C ARG A 54 9.22 -3.31 1.40
N PHE A 55 9.21 -3.97 0.25
CA PHE A 55 8.00 -4.23 -0.53
C PHE A 55 7.02 -5.14 0.22
N ARG A 56 7.48 -6.22 0.84
CA ARG A 56 6.63 -7.09 1.67
C ARG A 56 6.05 -6.35 2.89
N SER A 57 6.77 -5.38 3.46
CA SER A 57 6.24 -4.51 4.50
C SER A 57 5.18 -3.51 4.01
N LEU A 58 5.10 -3.24 2.70
CA LEU A 58 4.01 -2.47 2.10
C LEU A 58 2.73 -3.32 1.97
N ASP A 59 2.87 -4.63 1.79
CA ASP A 59 1.73 -5.54 1.75
C ASP A 59 1.04 -5.62 3.13
N SER A 60 1.85 -5.67 4.21
CA SER A 60 1.31 -5.55 5.58
C SER A 60 0.68 -4.17 5.86
N LEU A 61 1.11 -3.10 5.19
CA LEU A 61 0.45 -1.79 5.21
C LEU A 61 -0.93 -1.81 4.52
N GLY A 62 -1.09 -2.59 3.45
CA GLY A 62 -2.39 -2.84 2.83
C GLY A 62 -3.36 -3.52 3.81
N TRP A 63 -2.87 -4.53 4.53
CA TRP A 63 -3.61 -5.17 5.61
C TRP A 63 -3.93 -4.19 6.74
N LEU A 64 -2.97 -3.35 7.14
CA LEU A 64 -3.14 -2.32 8.17
C LEU A 64 -4.22 -1.31 7.80
N ARG A 65 -4.30 -0.93 6.52
CA ARG A 65 -5.34 -0.02 6.02
C ARG A 65 -6.72 -0.66 6.08
N PHE A 66 -6.81 -1.94 5.74
CA PHE A 66 -8.06 -2.69 5.83
C PHE A 66 -8.52 -2.83 7.29
N SER A 67 -7.61 -3.24 8.19
CA SER A 67 -7.92 -3.36 9.62
C SER A 67 -8.28 -2.01 10.24
N ALA A 68 -7.54 -0.95 9.92
CA ALA A 68 -7.85 0.41 10.34
C ALA A 68 -9.25 0.84 9.90
N SER A 69 -9.61 0.61 8.63
CA SER A 69 -10.94 0.92 8.13
C SER A 69 -12.04 0.16 8.88
N LEU A 70 -11.81 -1.13 9.16
CA LEU A 70 -12.74 -1.95 9.92
C LEU A 70 -12.89 -1.40 11.35
N THR A 71 -11.77 -1.05 11.98
CA THR A 71 -11.75 -0.52 13.36
C THR A 71 -12.48 0.82 13.46
N VAL A 72 -12.28 1.71 12.48
CA VAL A 72 -12.97 3.00 12.37
C VAL A 72 -14.48 2.79 12.20
N CYS A 73 -14.91 1.93 11.28
CA CYS A 73 -16.32 1.61 11.09
C CYS A 73 -16.95 1.03 12.37
N THR A 74 -16.28 0.08 13.02
CA THR A 74 -16.76 -0.52 14.27
C THR A 74 -16.84 0.52 15.39
N ALA A 75 -15.85 1.39 15.54
CA ALA A 75 -15.85 2.45 16.54
C ALA A 75 -16.99 3.45 16.33
N LEU A 76 -17.28 3.84 15.08
CA LEU A 76 -18.42 4.71 14.75
C LEU A 76 -19.76 4.03 15.07
N LEU A 77 -19.91 2.74 14.77
CA LEU A 77 -21.13 1.98 15.11
C LEU A 77 -21.33 1.87 16.62
N VAL A 78 -20.26 1.59 17.38
CA VAL A 78 -20.32 1.53 18.85
C VAL A 78 -20.69 2.89 19.45
N ALA A 79 -20.10 3.98 18.94
CA ALA A 79 -20.44 5.33 19.38
C ALA A 79 -21.91 5.68 19.10
N LEU A 80 -22.45 5.28 17.93
CA LEU A 80 -23.85 5.46 17.57
C LEU A 80 -24.79 4.67 18.51
N VAL A 81 -24.43 3.43 18.86
CA VAL A 81 -25.21 2.60 19.80
C VAL A 81 -25.17 3.18 21.23
N MET A 82 -24.01 3.69 21.67
CA MET A 82 -23.90 4.33 22.99
C MET A 82 -24.71 5.62 23.10
N GLU A 83 -24.77 6.43 22.04
CA GLU A 83 -25.67 7.58 21.99
C GLU A 83 -27.14 7.13 22.06
N TRP A 84 -27.52 6.09 21.31
CA TRP A 84 -28.90 5.55 21.29
C TRP A 84 -29.39 5.06 22.66
N ILE A 85 -28.49 4.53 23.49
CA ILE A 85 -28.81 4.05 24.85
C ILE A 85 -28.81 5.23 25.87
N GLY A 86 -28.48 6.45 25.44
CA GLY A 86 -28.48 7.65 26.29
C GLY A 86 -27.27 7.78 27.21
N LEU A 87 -26.18 7.06 26.91
CA LEU A 87 -24.94 7.05 27.69
C LEU A 87 -23.99 8.21 27.34
N LEU A 88 -24.25 8.96 26.26
CA LEU A 88 -23.39 10.03 25.75
C LEU A 88 -24.20 11.29 25.39
N ASN A 89 -23.63 12.46 25.67
CA ASN A 89 -24.19 13.75 25.25
C ASN A 89 -23.82 14.06 23.79
N VAL A 90 -24.65 14.84 23.07
CA VAL A 90 -24.47 15.14 21.63
C VAL A 90 -23.09 15.74 21.33
N THR A 91 -22.56 16.56 22.24
CA THR A 91 -21.22 17.15 22.16
C THR A 91 -20.10 16.11 22.27
N GLU A 92 -20.26 15.09 23.10
CA GLU A 92 -19.27 14.02 23.28
C GLU A 92 -19.25 13.09 22.07
N GLN A 93 -20.41 12.80 21.49
CA GLN A 93 -20.52 12.00 20.27
C GLN A 93 -19.89 12.71 19.06
N LEU A 94 -20.13 14.02 18.90
CA LEU A 94 -19.52 14.80 17.83
C LEU A 94 -17.98 14.77 17.94
N ASN A 95 -17.46 14.91 19.15
CA ASN A 95 -16.02 14.86 19.42
C ASN A 95 -15.43 13.47 19.13
N ALA A 96 -16.12 12.40 19.56
CA ALA A 96 -15.70 11.03 19.29
C ALA A 96 -15.67 10.73 17.77
N SER A 97 -16.71 11.14 17.05
CA SER A 97 -16.79 10.99 15.59
C SER A 97 -15.66 11.74 14.87
N LEU A 98 -15.39 12.99 15.28
CA LEU A 98 -14.28 13.80 14.76
C LEU A 98 -12.92 13.14 15.00
N ILE A 99 -12.67 12.60 16.20
CA ILE A 99 -11.42 11.90 16.51
C ILE A 99 -11.26 10.67 15.60
N VAL A 100 -12.31 9.88 15.42
CA VAL A 100 -12.28 8.68 14.59
C VAL A 100 -12.01 9.01 13.12
N VAL A 101 -12.66 10.05 12.59
CA VAL A 101 -12.39 10.56 11.23
C VAL A 101 -10.96 11.08 11.11
N PHE A 102 -10.45 11.81 12.10
CA PHE A 102 -9.08 12.32 12.09
C PHE A 102 -8.05 11.19 12.08
N VAL A 103 -8.25 10.15 12.92
CA VAL A 103 -7.41 8.95 12.93
C VAL A 103 -7.45 8.24 11.58
N TYR A 104 -8.62 8.12 10.96
CA TYR A 104 -8.75 7.55 9.62
C TYR A 104 -7.93 8.33 8.58
N PHE A 105 -8.07 9.65 8.55
CA PHE A 105 -7.30 10.51 7.64
C PHE A 105 -5.79 10.42 7.89
N ALA A 106 -5.36 10.39 9.15
CA ALA A 106 -3.97 10.24 9.52
C ALA A 106 -3.39 8.90 9.03
N LEU A 107 -4.12 7.80 9.20
CA LEU A 107 -3.72 6.48 8.72
C LEU A 107 -3.68 6.43 7.18
N MET A 108 -4.69 6.99 6.51
CA MET A 108 -4.74 7.08 5.05
C MET A 108 -3.58 7.89 4.50
N ARG A 109 -3.24 9.02 5.12
CA ARG A 109 -2.09 9.85 4.74
C ARG A 109 -0.77 9.11 4.99
N PHE A 110 -0.65 8.38 6.10
CA PHE A 110 0.53 7.58 6.40
C PHE A 110 0.73 6.48 5.34
N VAL A 111 -0.33 5.76 4.99
CA VAL A 111 -0.31 4.74 3.94
C VAL A 111 0.05 5.36 2.60
N HIS A 112 -0.60 6.46 2.20
CA HIS A 112 -0.31 7.13 0.94
C HIS A 112 1.14 7.60 0.88
N HIS A 113 1.67 8.20 1.94
CA HIS A 113 3.06 8.64 1.99
C HIS A 113 4.05 7.46 1.93
N ARG A 114 3.72 6.33 2.56
CA ARG A 114 4.51 5.09 2.48
C ARG A 114 4.40 4.41 1.11
N GLN A 115 3.34 4.64 0.33
CA GLN A 115 3.13 4.01 -0.98
C GLN A 115 3.97 4.65 -2.11
N HIS A 116 4.43 5.89 -1.94
CA HIS A 116 5.38 6.54 -2.86
C HIS A 116 6.79 5.98 -2.64
N MET A 117 7.02 4.77 -3.14
CA MET A 117 8.35 4.14 -3.14
C MET A 117 8.79 3.83 -4.56
N THR A 118 10.05 4.19 -4.84
CA THR A 118 10.76 3.82 -6.06
C THR A 118 11.55 2.55 -5.80
N LEU A 119 11.18 1.45 -6.45
CA LEU A 119 11.89 0.18 -6.45
C LEU A 119 12.90 0.16 -7.60
N THR A 120 14.10 -0.36 -7.36
CA THR A 120 15.11 -0.53 -8.41
C THR A 120 15.00 -1.96 -8.94
N LEU A 121 14.64 -2.09 -10.21
CA LEU A 121 14.43 -3.37 -10.90
C LEU A 121 15.69 -3.71 -11.68
N ASP A 122 16.33 -4.82 -11.33
CA ASP A 122 17.50 -5.31 -12.05
C ASP A 122 17.07 -6.13 -13.26
N ALA A 123 17.84 -6.05 -14.34
CA ALA A 123 17.61 -6.97 -15.46
C ALA A 123 18.03 -8.38 -15.04
N VAL A 124 17.19 -9.38 -15.34
CA VAL A 124 17.59 -10.78 -15.23
C VAL A 124 18.80 -10.95 -16.15
N LYS A 125 19.99 -11.19 -15.57
CA LYS A 125 21.11 -11.71 -16.34
C LYS A 125 20.63 -13.04 -16.89
N ALA A 126 20.42 -13.14 -18.20
CA ALA A 126 20.26 -14.43 -18.84
C ALA A 126 21.44 -15.30 -18.38
N HIS A 127 21.15 -16.35 -17.61
CA HIS A 127 22.16 -17.36 -17.32
C HIS A 127 22.48 -18.03 -18.64
N GLY A 128 23.61 -17.64 -19.22
CA GLY A 128 24.03 -18.11 -20.53
C GLY A 128 25.25 -17.35 -21.03
N GLU A 129 26.32 -17.30 -20.22
CA GLU A 129 27.73 -17.38 -20.65
C GLU A 129 28.52 -18.09 -19.54
#